data_AF-M4Z903-F1
#
_entry.id   AF-M4Z903-F1
#
_cell.length_a   1.000
_cell.length_b   1.000
_cell.length_c   1.000
_cell.angle_alpha   90.00
_cell.angle_beta   90.00
_cell.angle_gamma   90.00
#
_symmetry.space_group_name_H-M   'P 1'
#
loop_
_entity.id
_entity.type
_entity.pdbx_description
1 polymer ?
#
loop_
_entity_poly.entity_id
_entity_poly.type
_entity_poly.pdbx_seq_one_letter_code
_entity_poly.pdbx_strand_id
1 'polypeptide(L)'
;MSMPFANREFIFTQPDGTKLKVYGTGNQHQATFTTSSGFTVVRNPASGYFEYARRDVTQHPAPSGIVADAMNPLSAGIQPRLKPPAPNQISAYVSPGLPRSPSRWQVRRDQHRLRMLADAVNGATPAPPQRQTVGTFVGLCLLVEFDDEQAVIPQSGVDNFCNQQGYRGFGNNGSVRDYFFDVSDGKLTYTNIVAPWFKASKPRTYYTDESVQYPMRARELILEALAHHMNNGFDFSRLSADDQKFIYAINVFYAGTRVNNWSQGLWPHSFHLQAPIQLAPGKFANDYQITDMSSELTLGTFCHENGHMICDFPDLYDYGNESRGVGSYCLMCAGANVDPKNPTQVGAYLKHAAGWSSKVTPLAAGGSCQLPAGKNEFGLFRRNRTQYFILENRERSGRDASLPSVGLAIWKVDEAGNNSNEAMTPASHYECSLIQADGSADLEMGVNDGDPGDLYGEGGVFSSTTRPNSNWWDGTASDLTIRSISAPGPTITFSV
;
A
#
# COMPACT_ATOMS: atom_id res chain seq x y z
N MET A 1 -2.90 8.09 -7.10
CA MET A 1 -2.71 6.68 -6.75
C MET A 1 -2.57 6.65 -5.26
N SER A 2 -3.41 5.85 -4.63
CA SER A 2 -3.45 5.67 -3.19
C SER A 2 -2.22 4.90 -2.68
N MET A 3 -1.81 3.86 -3.40
CA MET A 3 -0.54 3.16 -3.18
C MET A 3 0.66 3.88 -3.84
N PRO A 4 1.90 3.60 -3.38
CA PRO A 4 3.12 4.10 -4.01
C PRO A 4 3.25 3.66 -5.46
N PHE A 5 3.75 4.56 -6.30
CA PHE A 5 4.09 4.29 -7.69
C PHE A 5 5.53 4.76 -7.95
N ALA A 6 6.25 3.99 -8.76
CA ALA A 6 7.63 4.31 -9.14
C ALA A 6 7.74 4.37 -10.66
N ASN A 7 8.36 5.44 -11.16
CA ASN A 7 8.61 5.69 -12.59
C ASN A 7 7.39 5.46 -13.51
N ARG A 8 6.19 5.80 -13.03
CA ARG A 8 4.95 5.59 -13.77
C ARG A 8 4.71 6.73 -14.74
N GLU A 9 4.29 6.43 -15.96
CA GLU A 9 3.93 7.44 -16.96
C GLU A 9 2.59 8.10 -16.64
N PHE A 10 2.53 9.43 -16.80
CA PHE A 10 1.35 10.26 -16.68
C PHE A 10 1.31 11.28 -17.82
N ILE A 11 0.11 11.76 -18.14
CA ILE A 11 -0.11 12.88 -19.04
C ILE A 11 -0.73 14.00 -18.21
N PHE A 12 0.01 15.09 -18.02
CA PHE A 12 -0.45 16.30 -17.40
C PHE A 12 -1.01 17.28 -18.44
N THR A 13 -1.90 18.15 -18.00
CA THR A 13 -2.51 19.19 -18.83
C THR A 13 -2.07 20.56 -18.32
N GLN A 14 -1.49 21.36 -19.20
CA GLN A 14 -1.15 22.76 -18.94
C GLN A 14 -2.41 23.65 -18.96
N PRO A 15 -2.37 24.86 -18.39
CA PRO A 15 -3.50 25.80 -18.41
C PRO A 15 -4.02 26.17 -19.82
N ASP A 16 -3.18 26.12 -20.85
CA ASP A 16 -3.58 26.34 -22.26
C ASP A 16 -4.16 25.09 -22.95
N GLY A 17 -4.28 23.97 -22.22
CA GLY A 17 -4.77 22.70 -22.72
C GLY A 17 -3.70 21.80 -23.36
N THR A 18 -2.46 22.27 -23.52
CA THR A 18 -1.37 21.43 -24.04
C THR A 18 -1.06 20.27 -23.09
N LYS A 19 -0.59 19.16 -23.65
CA LYS A 19 -0.33 17.91 -22.92
C LYS A 19 1.16 17.73 -22.69
N LEU A 20 1.53 17.45 -21.45
CA LEU A 20 2.89 17.23 -20.99
C LEU A 20 3.02 15.78 -20.51
N LYS A 21 3.89 15.00 -21.14
CA LYS A 21 4.19 13.64 -20.68
C LYS A 21 5.22 13.69 -19.54
N VAL A 22 4.91 13.04 -18.41
CA VAL A 22 5.79 12.98 -17.25
C VAL A 22 5.90 11.56 -16.69
N TYR A 23 7.00 11.28 -16.00
CA TYR A 23 7.24 10.07 -15.23
C TYR A 23 7.27 10.44 -13.75
N GLY A 24 6.36 9.85 -12.98
CA GLY A 24 6.16 10.14 -11.56
C GLY A 24 6.67 9.03 -10.65
N THR A 25 7.21 9.43 -9.50
CA THR A 25 7.50 8.56 -8.36
C THR A 25 6.94 9.20 -7.09
N GLY A 26 6.21 8.44 -6.27
CA GLY A 26 5.58 8.93 -5.05
C GLY A 26 4.29 8.19 -4.70
N ASN A 27 3.39 8.86 -3.99
CA ASN A 27 2.09 8.36 -3.54
C ASN A 27 1.02 9.47 -3.62
N GLN A 28 -0.12 9.32 -2.94
CA GLN A 28 -1.19 10.33 -2.90
C GLN A 28 -0.86 11.59 -2.09
N HIS A 29 0.14 11.53 -1.20
CA HIS A 29 0.52 12.64 -0.31
C HIS A 29 1.74 13.40 -0.82
N GLN A 30 2.66 12.72 -1.49
CA GLN A 30 3.91 13.31 -1.97
C GLN A 30 4.34 12.67 -3.29
N ALA A 31 4.81 13.46 -4.25
CA ALA A 31 5.33 12.94 -5.51
C ALA A 31 6.37 13.86 -6.16
N THR A 32 7.21 13.26 -6.99
CA THR A 32 8.11 13.96 -7.90
C THR A 32 7.83 13.52 -9.33
N PHE A 33 7.82 14.47 -10.26
CA PHE A 33 7.58 14.24 -11.68
C PHE A 33 8.75 14.72 -12.50
N THR A 34 9.08 13.96 -13.53
CA THR A 34 10.17 14.27 -14.48
C THR A 34 9.70 14.13 -15.92
N THR A 35 10.29 14.85 -16.85
CA THR A 35 10.10 14.58 -18.28
C THR A 35 10.78 13.27 -18.70
N SER A 36 10.53 12.79 -19.91
CA SER A 36 11.23 11.62 -20.49
C SER A 36 12.75 11.77 -20.54
N SER A 37 13.24 13.00 -20.63
CA SER A 37 14.66 13.37 -20.58
C SER A 37 15.20 13.55 -19.16
N GLY A 38 14.39 13.29 -18.13
CA GLY A 38 14.80 13.28 -16.72
C GLY A 38 14.84 14.65 -16.06
N PHE A 39 14.19 15.68 -16.62
CA PHE A 39 14.11 16.99 -15.98
C PHE A 39 12.94 17.05 -15.02
N THR A 40 13.20 17.41 -13.76
CA THR A 40 12.15 17.61 -12.75
C THR A 40 11.24 18.75 -13.18
N VAL A 41 9.93 18.56 -13.04
CA VAL A 41 8.92 19.59 -13.29
C VAL A 41 8.22 19.97 -11.99
N VAL A 42 7.84 21.24 -11.85
CA VAL A 42 7.09 21.80 -10.71
C VAL A 42 5.95 22.67 -11.23
N ARG A 43 4.83 22.75 -10.50
CA ARG A 43 3.73 23.63 -10.89
C ARG A 43 3.99 25.03 -10.33
N ASN A 44 3.99 26.03 -11.20
CA ASN A 44 4.05 27.42 -10.78
C ASN A 44 2.70 27.81 -10.14
N PRO A 45 2.66 28.19 -8.85
CA PRO A 45 1.41 28.51 -8.16
C PRO A 45 0.74 29.79 -8.69
N ALA A 46 1.50 30.71 -9.32
CA ALA A 46 0.96 31.95 -9.84
C ALA A 46 0.34 31.78 -11.24
N SER A 47 1.01 31.05 -12.13
CA SER A 47 0.54 30.86 -13.52
C SER A 47 -0.26 29.56 -13.72
N GLY A 48 -0.13 28.60 -12.81
CA GLY A 48 -0.71 27.26 -12.94
C GLY A 48 0.02 26.32 -13.90
N TYR A 49 1.01 26.81 -14.65
CA TYR A 49 1.80 26.01 -15.60
C TYR A 49 2.77 25.08 -14.89
N PHE A 50 2.99 23.91 -15.46
CA PHE A 50 4.14 23.07 -15.15
C PHE A 50 5.37 23.62 -15.85
N GLU A 51 6.38 23.93 -15.05
CA GLU A 51 7.66 24.48 -15.48
C GLU A 51 8.77 23.50 -15.12
N TYR A 52 9.89 23.56 -15.86
CA TYR A 52 11.10 22.89 -15.40
C TYR A 52 11.51 23.44 -14.03
N ALA A 53 11.99 22.57 -13.16
CA ALA A 53 12.44 22.96 -11.83
C ALA A 53 13.89 23.47 -11.86
N ARG A 54 14.17 24.48 -11.04
CA ARG A 54 15.52 24.89 -10.62
C ARG A 54 15.61 24.87 -9.11
N ARG A 55 16.82 24.93 -8.55
CA ARG A 55 16.98 25.13 -7.11
C ARG A 55 16.66 26.57 -6.74
N ASP A 56 15.87 26.76 -5.70
CA ASP A 56 15.74 28.05 -5.03
C ASP A 56 16.89 28.31 -4.03
N VAL A 57 16.80 29.43 -3.31
CA VAL A 57 17.78 29.82 -2.30
C VAL A 57 17.90 28.83 -1.13
N THR A 58 16.87 28.01 -0.92
CA THR A 58 16.82 26.94 0.08
C THR A 58 17.18 25.57 -0.49
N GLN A 59 17.70 25.52 -1.73
CA GLN A 59 18.06 24.31 -2.47
C GLN A 59 16.89 23.42 -2.88
N HIS A 60 15.64 23.91 -2.77
CA HIS A 60 14.43 23.17 -3.11
C HIS A 60 14.03 23.33 -4.58
N PRO A 61 13.35 22.34 -5.19
CA PRO A 61 12.78 22.48 -6.51
C PRO A 61 11.74 23.61 -6.54
N ALA A 62 12.00 24.63 -7.36
CA ALA A 62 11.11 25.77 -7.57
C ALA A 62 10.93 26.07 -9.06
N PRO A 63 9.83 26.73 -9.45
CA PRO A 63 9.56 27.05 -10.85
C PRO A 63 10.70 27.89 -11.46
N SER A 64 11.15 27.50 -12.64
CA SER A 64 12.26 28.17 -13.34
C SER A 64 11.85 29.42 -14.11
N GLY A 65 10.56 29.62 -14.35
CA GLY A 65 10.00 30.53 -15.34
C GLY A 65 9.88 29.94 -16.75
N ILE A 66 10.28 28.68 -16.94
CA ILE A 66 10.32 28.02 -18.25
C ILE A 66 9.30 26.89 -18.28
N VAL A 67 8.25 27.08 -19.06
CA VAL A 67 7.19 26.09 -19.28
C VAL A 67 7.80 24.80 -19.81
N ALA A 68 7.46 23.67 -19.17
CA ALA A 68 7.92 22.37 -19.62
C ALA A 68 7.39 22.08 -21.03
N ASP A 69 8.26 21.53 -21.89
CA ASP A 69 8.06 21.28 -23.32
C ASP A 69 8.00 22.54 -24.23
N ALA A 70 8.15 23.76 -23.69
CA ALA A 70 8.18 24.97 -24.52
C ALA A 70 9.53 25.22 -25.23
N MET A 71 10.64 24.77 -24.62
CA MET A 71 11.99 24.89 -25.19
C MET A 71 12.95 23.85 -24.62
N ASN A 72 14.14 23.71 -25.23
CA ASN A 72 15.19 22.85 -24.69
C ASN A 72 15.69 23.37 -23.32
N PRO A 73 15.49 22.62 -22.21
CA PRO A 73 15.89 23.07 -20.87
C PRO A 73 17.41 23.26 -20.72
N LEU A 74 18.22 22.48 -21.45
CA LEU A 74 19.68 22.60 -21.40
C LEU A 74 20.15 23.96 -21.94
N SER A 75 19.49 24.47 -22.98
CA SER A 75 19.81 25.78 -23.55
C SER A 75 19.50 26.93 -22.61
N ALA A 76 18.69 26.69 -21.58
CA ALA A 76 18.40 27.63 -20.50
C ALA A 76 19.19 27.34 -19.21
N GLY A 77 20.20 26.47 -19.26
CA GLY A 77 21.05 26.15 -18.12
C GLY A 77 20.40 25.27 -17.06
N ILE A 78 19.22 24.70 -17.32
CA ILE A 78 18.56 23.77 -16.41
C ILE A 78 19.25 22.40 -16.53
N GLN A 79 19.54 21.77 -15.40
CA GLN A 79 20.17 20.46 -15.34
C GLN A 79 19.11 19.36 -15.08
N PRO A 80 19.26 18.18 -15.70
CA PRO A 80 18.38 17.05 -15.43
C PRO A 80 18.65 16.46 -14.04
N ARG A 81 17.74 15.59 -13.58
CA ARG A 81 17.84 14.80 -12.35
C ARG A 81 18.06 15.64 -11.10
N LEU A 82 17.34 16.75 -11.01
CA LEU A 82 17.30 17.56 -9.80
C LEU A 82 16.67 16.73 -8.68
N LYS A 83 17.50 16.11 -7.84
CA LYS A 83 17.05 15.44 -6.61
C LYS A 83 16.73 16.51 -5.55
N PRO A 84 15.62 16.39 -4.82
CA PRO A 84 15.43 17.13 -3.57
C PRO A 84 16.64 16.89 -2.64
N PRO A 85 17.03 17.86 -1.81
CA PRO A 85 18.03 17.61 -0.76
C PRO A 85 17.58 16.49 0.22
N ALA A 86 18.54 15.87 0.92
CA ALA A 86 18.34 14.79 1.91
C ALA A 86 17.35 15.17 3.05
N PRO A 87 16.80 14.20 3.80
CA PRO A 87 15.38 14.16 4.16
C PRO A 87 15.05 14.89 5.45
N ASN A 88 14.42 16.05 5.28
CA ASN A 88 13.42 16.62 6.18
C ASN A 88 12.66 17.77 5.50
N GLN A 89 12.85 17.96 4.19
CA GLN A 89 12.30 19.10 3.49
C GLN A 89 11.87 18.73 2.06
N ILE A 90 10.54 18.63 1.93
CA ILE A 90 9.75 19.03 0.77
C ILE A 90 10.07 18.24 -0.52
N SER A 91 9.30 17.16 -0.75
CA SER A 91 9.07 16.64 -2.10
C SER A 91 8.66 17.78 -3.04
N ALA A 92 9.03 17.68 -4.34
CA ALA A 92 8.69 18.70 -5.34
C ALA A 92 7.18 19.02 -5.36
N TYR A 93 6.36 18.05 -4.93
CA TYR A 93 4.95 18.24 -4.61
C TYR A 93 4.56 17.52 -3.32
N VAL A 94 4.08 18.29 -2.33
CA VAL A 94 3.25 17.78 -1.24
C VAL A 94 1.80 18.04 -1.63
N SER A 95 0.92 17.06 -1.46
CA SER A 95 -0.50 17.20 -1.79
C SER A 95 -1.08 18.30 -0.90
N PRO A 96 -1.53 19.44 -1.46
CA PRO A 96 -2.17 20.47 -0.67
C PRO A 96 -3.61 20.10 -0.31
N GLY A 97 -4.13 18.97 -0.83
CA GLY A 97 -5.56 18.68 -0.87
C GLY A 97 -6.06 17.59 0.07
N LEU A 98 -5.28 16.57 0.46
CA LEU A 98 -5.72 15.58 1.44
C LEU A 98 -5.38 16.03 2.87
N PRO A 99 -6.35 16.44 3.70
CA PRO A 99 -6.08 16.71 5.11
C PRO A 99 -5.51 15.47 5.80
N ARG A 100 -4.56 15.70 6.72
CA ARG A 100 -4.05 14.63 7.59
C ARG A 100 -5.01 14.44 8.77
N SER A 101 -6.08 13.70 8.53
CA SER A 101 -6.95 13.15 9.58
C SER A 101 -6.97 11.63 9.48
N PRO A 102 -6.92 10.92 10.61
CA PRO A 102 -6.85 9.47 10.58
C PRO A 102 -8.16 8.88 10.04
N SER A 103 -8.03 8.01 9.05
CA SER A 103 -9.09 7.09 8.63
C SER A 103 -9.47 6.13 9.76
N ARG A 104 -10.61 5.46 9.66
CA ARG A 104 -11.12 4.59 10.71
C ARG A 104 -10.17 3.41 10.99
N TRP A 105 -9.54 2.84 9.96
CA TRP A 105 -8.56 1.77 10.16
C TRP A 105 -7.32 2.26 10.93
N GLN A 106 -6.85 3.49 10.69
CA GLN A 106 -5.75 4.09 11.45
C GLN A 106 -6.14 4.27 12.91
N VAL A 107 -7.37 4.75 13.18
CA VAL A 107 -7.87 4.86 14.55
C VAL A 107 -7.93 3.49 15.24
N ARG A 108 -8.40 2.44 14.56
CA ARG A 108 -8.41 1.07 15.13
C ARG A 108 -7.00 0.57 15.43
N ARG A 109 -6.06 0.81 14.52
CA ARG A 109 -4.65 0.45 14.69
C ARG A 109 -4.01 1.19 15.87
N ASP A 110 -4.23 2.50 15.99
CA ASP A 110 -3.70 3.31 17.09
C ASP A 110 -4.29 2.85 18.43
N GLN A 111 -5.59 2.57 18.49
CA GLN A 111 -6.23 2.00 19.67
C GLN A 111 -5.61 0.65 20.06
N HIS A 112 -5.33 -0.21 19.09
CA HIS A 112 -4.64 -1.47 19.34
C HIS A 112 -3.22 -1.24 19.89
N ARG A 113 -2.44 -0.37 19.24
CA ARG A 113 -1.07 -0.02 19.66
C ARG A 113 -1.03 0.55 21.07
N LEU A 114 -1.95 1.44 21.43
CA LEU A 114 -2.03 2.01 22.77
C LEU A 114 -2.34 0.95 23.84
N ARG A 115 -3.26 0.02 23.57
CA ARG A 115 -3.56 -1.10 24.47
C ARG A 115 -2.36 -2.04 24.64
N MET A 116 -1.70 -2.36 23.52
CA MET A 116 -0.47 -3.16 23.49
C MET A 116 0.64 -2.57 24.37
N LEU A 117 0.88 -1.26 24.25
CA LEU A 117 1.87 -0.55 25.06
C LEU A 117 1.47 -0.49 26.54
N ALA A 118 0.19 -0.27 26.85
CA ALA A 118 -0.30 -0.26 28.22
C ALA A 118 -0.13 -1.62 28.91
N ASP A 119 -0.42 -2.72 28.22
CA ASP A 119 -0.24 -4.06 28.75
C ASP A 119 1.24 -4.39 29.02
N ALA A 120 2.14 -3.92 28.14
CA ALA A 120 3.58 -4.11 28.30
C ALA A 120 4.12 -3.44 29.58
N VAL A 121 3.56 -2.28 29.95
CA VAL A 121 3.90 -1.57 31.20
C VAL A 121 3.34 -2.29 32.43
N ASN A 122 2.14 -2.85 32.33
CA ASN A 122 1.43 -3.44 33.46
C ASN A 122 1.81 -4.92 33.75
N GLY A 123 2.74 -5.51 32.97
CA GLY A 123 3.14 -6.91 33.13
C GLY A 123 2.00 -7.91 32.89
N ALA A 124 0.92 -7.48 32.23
CA ALA A 124 -0.23 -8.33 31.93
C ALA A 124 0.17 -9.38 30.87
N THR A 125 -0.25 -10.63 31.07
CA THR A 125 -0.12 -11.67 30.05
C THR A 125 -0.79 -11.21 28.75
N PRO A 126 -0.24 -11.53 27.57
CA PRO A 126 -0.83 -11.10 26.31
C PRO A 126 -2.27 -11.62 26.21
N ALA A 127 -3.24 -10.71 26.23
CA ALA A 127 -4.60 -11.05 25.83
C ALA A 127 -4.55 -11.53 24.37
N PRO A 128 -5.41 -12.48 23.95
CA PRO A 128 -5.50 -12.89 22.55
C PRO A 128 -5.72 -11.66 21.65
N PRO A 129 -5.29 -11.70 20.37
CA PRO A 129 -5.36 -10.55 19.49
C PRO A 129 -6.80 -10.00 19.48
N GLN A 130 -6.94 -8.75 19.92
CA GLN A 130 -8.23 -8.18 20.27
C GLN A 130 -9.15 -7.93 19.04
N ARG A 131 -8.59 -8.09 17.83
CA ARG A 131 -9.33 -8.19 16.56
C ARG A 131 -8.54 -9.11 15.63
N GLN A 132 -9.19 -10.15 15.12
CA GLN A 132 -8.68 -10.99 14.03
C GLN A 132 -9.49 -10.68 12.76
N THR A 133 -8.87 -10.82 11.59
CA THR A 133 -9.56 -10.71 10.30
C THR A 133 -9.79 -12.10 9.74
N VAL A 134 -10.63 -12.87 10.43
CA VAL A 134 -10.98 -14.26 10.09
C VAL A 134 -12.48 -14.37 9.87
N GLY A 135 -12.88 -15.23 8.93
CA GLY A 135 -14.27 -15.45 8.55
C GLY A 135 -14.67 -14.64 7.31
N THR A 136 -15.94 -14.21 7.27
CA THR A 136 -16.51 -13.53 6.10
C THR A 136 -16.62 -12.04 6.33
N PHE A 137 -16.07 -11.27 5.39
CA PHE A 137 -16.20 -9.82 5.34
C PHE A 137 -16.86 -9.41 4.02
N VAL A 138 -17.80 -8.46 4.10
CA VAL A 138 -18.55 -7.96 2.95
C VAL A 138 -18.34 -6.45 2.84
N GLY A 139 -17.67 -6.01 1.78
CA GLY A 139 -17.51 -4.61 1.41
C GLY A 139 -18.58 -4.12 0.45
N LEU A 140 -18.58 -2.82 0.16
CA LEU A 140 -19.41 -2.18 -0.85
C LEU A 140 -18.54 -1.77 -2.03
N CYS A 141 -18.98 -2.02 -3.26
CA CYS A 141 -18.38 -1.46 -4.46
C CYS A 141 -19.40 -0.60 -5.21
N LEU A 142 -19.21 0.72 -5.19
CA LEU A 142 -20.02 1.69 -5.91
C LEU A 142 -19.49 1.86 -7.34
N LEU A 143 -20.41 1.96 -8.29
CA LEU A 143 -20.13 2.14 -9.71
C LEU A 143 -20.72 3.47 -10.17
N VAL A 144 -19.89 4.35 -10.71
CA VAL A 144 -20.31 5.70 -11.10
C VAL A 144 -20.00 5.97 -12.57
N GLU A 145 -21.01 6.36 -13.33
CA GLU A 145 -20.87 6.85 -14.71
C GLU A 145 -21.38 8.29 -14.83
N PHE A 146 -21.09 8.94 -15.96
CA PHE A 146 -21.40 10.34 -16.20
C PHE A 146 -22.19 10.51 -17.51
N ASP A 147 -22.91 11.62 -17.64
CA ASP A 147 -23.62 11.97 -18.89
C ASP A 147 -22.67 12.02 -20.12
N ASP A 148 -21.43 12.45 -19.91
CA ASP A 148 -20.39 12.67 -20.92
C ASP A 148 -19.30 11.57 -20.93
N GLU A 149 -19.39 10.56 -20.06
CA GLU A 149 -18.47 9.42 -20.01
C GLU A 149 -19.16 8.17 -19.45
N GLN A 150 -19.38 7.19 -20.31
CA GLN A 150 -20.03 5.92 -19.97
C GLN A 150 -19.01 4.83 -19.63
N ALA A 151 -19.43 3.90 -18.77
CA ALA A 151 -18.60 2.76 -18.42
C ALA A 151 -18.51 1.72 -19.53
N VAL A 152 -17.33 1.15 -19.72
CA VAL A 152 -17.09 0.07 -20.71
C VAL A 152 -17.24 -1.31 -20.08
N ILE A 153 -16.88 -1.46 -18.80
CA ILE A 153 -16.98 -2.72 -18.07
C ILE A 153 -18.38 -2.82 -17.45
N PRO A 154 -19.18 -3.86 -17.75
CA PRO A 154 -20.50 -4.01 -17.16
C PRO A 154 -20.41 -4.31 -15.66
N GLN A 155 -21.49 -4.06 -14.91
CA GLN A 155 -21.56 -4.33 -13.45
C GLN A 155 -21.15 -5.78 -13.13
N SER A 156 -21.63 -6.76 -13.91
CA SER A 156 -21.27 -8.17 -13.74
C SER A 156 -19.79 -8.45 -13.96
N GLY A 157 -19.12 -7.66 -14.81
CA GLY A 157 -17.66 -7.72 -14.98
C GLY A 157 -16.91 -7.29 -13.72
N VAL A 158 -17.39 -6.24 -13.05
CA VAL A 158 -16.84 -5.79 -11.76
C VAL A 158 -17.20 -6.79 -10.65
N ASP A 159 -18.42 -7.32 -10.62
CA ASP A 159 -18.81 -8.36 -9.66
C ASP A 159 -17.94 -9.60 -9.78
N ASN A 160 -17.67 -10.05 -11.00
CA ASN A 160 -16.73 -11.14 -11.26
C ASN A 160 -15.31 -10.81 -10.77
N PHE A 161 -14.80 -9.60 -11.06
CA PHE A 161 -13.50 -9.14 -10.56
C PHE A 161 -13.41 -9.14 -9.02
N CYS A 162 -14.49 -8.74 -8.35
CA CYS A 162 -14.54 -8.70 -6.89
C CYS A 162 -14.71 -10.09 -6.27
N ASN A 163 -15.54 -10.96 -6.85
CA ASN A 163 -16.14 -12.10 -6.14
C ASN A 163 -15.96 -13.46 -6.81
N GLN A 164 -15.76 -13.53 -8.13
CA GLN A 164 -15.77 -14.81 -8.85
C GLN A 164 -14.56 -15.65 -8.48
N GLN A 165 -14.81 -16.88 -8.03
CA GLN A 165 -13.74 -17.85 -7.80
C GLN A 165 -13.05 -18.24 -9.10
N GLY A 166 -11.73 -18.18 -9.11
CA GLY A 166 -10.93 -18.50 -10.28
C GLY A 166 -11.08 -17.47 -11.41
N TYR A 167 -11.41 -16.21 -11.08
CA TYR A 167 -11.50 -15.14 -12.07
C TYR A 167 -10.20 -15.01 -12.90
N ARG A 168 -10.34 -14.72 -14.20
CA ARG A 168 -9.20 -14.56 -15.15
C ARG A 168 -9.34 -13.32 -16.04
N GLY A 169 -10.36 -12.49 -15.79
CA GLY A 169 -10.60 -11.31 -16.62
C GLY A 169 -9.42 -10.33 -16.56
N PHE A 170 -9.14 -9.69 -17.69
CA PHE A 170 -8.02 -8.77 -17.89
C PHE A 170 -6.63 -9.34 -17.59
N GLY A 171 -6.49 -10.67 -17.44
CA GLY A 171 -5.23 -11.31 -17.06
C GLY A 171 -4.95 -11.35 -15.56
N ASN A 172 -5.94 -11.05 -14.70
CA ASN A 172 -5.78 -11.14 -13.26
C ASN A 172 -5.66 -12.60 -12.79
N ASN A 173 -4.80 -12.83 -11.79
CA ASN A 173 -4.70 -14.12 -11.12
C ASN A 173 -5.78 -14.26 -10.04
N GLY A 174 -7.03 -14.51 -10.44
CA GLY A 174 -8.17 -14.59 -9.52
C GLY A 174 -8.84 -13.25 -9.24
N SER A 175 -9.89 -13.29 -8.43
CA SER A 175 -10.65 -12.12 -7.98
C SER A 175 -10.04 -11.50 -6.73
N VAL A 176 -10.57 -10.35 -6.30
CA VAL A 176 -10.26 -9.77 -4.98
C VAL A 176 -10.55 -10.79 -3.87
N ARG A 177 -11.66 -11.52 -3.97
CA ARG A 177 -11.98 -12.64 -3.08
C ARG A 177 -10.87 -13.69 -3.08
N ASP A 178 -10.44 -14.15 -4.25
CA ASP A 178 -9.40 -15.17 -4.35
C ASP A 178 -8.07 -14.68 -3.75
N TYR A 179 -7.69 -13.43 -3.96
CA TYR A 179 -6.48 -12.86 -3.37
C TYR A 179 -6.48 -12.99 -1.84
N PHE A 180 -7.52 -12.50 -1.16
CA PHE A 180 -7.58 -12.56 0.30
C PHE A 180 -7.78 -13.99 0.82
N PHE A 181 -8.50 -14.84 0.08
CA PHE A 181 -8.67 -16.23 0.43
C PHE A 181 -7.34 -17.00 0.36
N ASP A 182 -6.57 -16.80 -0.71
CA ASP A 182 -5.27 -17.46 -0.91
C ASP A 182 -4.25 -17.00 0.14
N VAL A 183 -4.08 -15.68 0.32
CA VAL A 183 -3.06 -15.12 1.22
C VAL A 183 -3.35 -15.42 2.69
N SER A 184 -4.63 -15.60 3.04
CA SER A 184 -5.05 -15.99 4.40
C SER A 184 -5.04 -17.50 4.65
N ASP A 185 -4.64 -18.32 3.67
CA ASP A 185 -4.71 -19.79 3.71
C ASP A 185 -6.15 -20.27 4.06
N GLY A 186 -7.13 -19.66 3.39
CA GLY A 186 -8.56 -19.97 3.51
C GLY A 186 -9.27 -19.39 4.73
N LYS A 187 -8.59 -18.58 5.56
CA LYS A 187 -9.17 -18.04 6.79
C LYS A 187 -10.02 -16.80 6.61
N LEU A 188 -9.84 -16.06 5.51
CA LEU A 188 -10.62 -14.88 5.18
C LEU A 188 -11.34 -15.09 3.85
N THR A 189 -12.66 -14.88 3.86
CA THR A 189 -13.45 -14.70 2.64
C THR A 189 -13.92 -13.25 2.59
N TYR A 190 -13.23 -12.43 1.80
CA TYR A 190 -13.64 -11.05 1.54
C TYR A 190 -14.40 -10.97 0.21
N THR A 191 -15.60 -10.41 0.24
CA THR A 191 -16.45 -10.21 -0.95
C THR A 191 -16.97 -8.79 -0.97
N ASN A 192 -17.50 -8.33 -2.11
CA ASN A 192 -18.11 -7.03 -2.25
C ASN A 192 -19.53 -7.15 -2.81
N ILE A 193 -20.47 -6.38 -2.26
CA ILE A 193 -21.74 -6.14 -2.95
C ILE A 193 -21.47 -5.05 -3.98
N VAL A 194 -21.52 -5.40 -5.27
CA VAL A 194 -21.36 -4.44 -6.37
C VAL A 194 -22.72 -3.80 -6.65
N ALA A 195 -22.83 -2.51 -6.36
CA ALA A 195 -24.05 -1.75 -6.58
C ALA A 195 -24.37 -1.61 -8.08
N PRO A 196 -25.65 -1.42 -8.45
CA PRO A 196 -26.00 -0.99 -9.80
C PRO A 196 -25.27 0.31 -10.18
N TRP A 197 -25.17 0.57 -11.47
CA TRP A 197 -24.61 1.83 -11.96
C TRP A 197 -25.40 3.03 -11.44
N PHE A 198 -24.69 3.98 -10.84
CA PHE A 198 -25.19 5.30 -10.53
C PHE A 198 -24.71 6.28 -11.61
N LYS A 199 -25.65 6.98 -12.23
CA LYS A 199 -25.34 8.09 -13.13
C LYS A 199 -25.23 9.38 -12.31
N ALA A 200 -24.03 9.97 -12.30
CA ALA A 200 -23.75 11.19 -11.56
C ALA A 200 -24.64 12.36 -11.99
N SER A 201 -24.94 13.27 -11.07
CA SER A 201 -25.88 14.39 -11.33
C SER A 201 -25.31 15.46 -12.25
N LYS A 202 -24.01 15.41 -12.54
CA LYS A 202 -23.26 16.36 -13.36
C LYS A 202 -22.33 15.61 -14.33
N PRO A 203 -21.87 16.25 -15.42
CA PRO A 203 -20.85 15.68 -16.29
C PRO A 203 -19.53 15.46 -15.54
N ARG A 204 -18.69 14.54 -16.00
CA ARG A 204 -17.36 14.23 -15.45
C ARG A 204 -16.49 15.48 -15.34
N THR A 205 -16.59 16.39 -16.31
CA THR A 205 -15.88 17.68 -16.30
C THR A 205 -16.13 18.52 -15.04
N TYR A 206 -17.30 18.41 -14.41
CA TYR A 206 -17.60 19.09 -13.14
C TYR A 206 -16.85 18.48 -11.96
N TYR A 207 -16.80 17.15 -11.86
CA TYR A 207 -16.11 16.44 -10.77
C TYR A 207 -14.59 16.43 -10.94
N THR A 208 -14.12 16.65 -12.16
CA THR A 208 -12.70 16.75 -12.54
C THR A 208 -12.23 18.20 -12.65
N ASP A 209 -12.98 19.17 -12.13
CA ASP A 209 -12.57 20.57 -12.09
C ASP A 209 -11.39 20.78 -11.11
N GLU A 210 -10.21 21.12 -11.65
CA GLU A 210 -8.98 21.36 -10.87
C GLU A 210 -8.97 22.70 -10.13
N SER A 211 -9.97 23.57 -10.35
CA SER A 211 -10.12 24.79 -9.57
C SER A 211 -10.76 24.54 -8.19
N VAL A 212 -11.40 23.39 -8.01
CA VAL A 212 -12.00 22.98 -6.74
C VAL A 212 -10.99 22.22 -5.91
N GLN A 213 -10.90 22.56 -4.63
CA GLN A 213 -9.99 21.91 -3.71
C GLN A 213 -10.26 20.40 -3.65
N TYR A 214 -9.26 19.61 -4.06
CA TYR A 214 -9.22 18.17 -3.84
C TYR A 214 -9.29 17.85 -2.34
N PRO A 215 -10.02 16.81 -1.86
CA PRO A 215 -10.84 15.83 -2.59
C PRO A 215 -12.36 16.16 -2.58
N MET A 216 -12.76 17.44 -2.54
CA MET A 216 -14.17 17.81 -2.34
C MET A 216 -15.12 17.19 -3.37
N ARG A 217 -14.74 17.17 -4.65
CA ARG A 217 -15.53 16.58 -5.74
C ARG A 217 -15.70 15.07 -5.62
N ALA A 218 -14.67 14.36 -5.17
CA ALA A 218 -14.77 12.92 -4.95
C ALA A 218 -15.75 12.61 -3.81
N ARG A 219 -15.70 13.38 -2.70
CA ARG A 219 -16.66 13.25 -1.61
C ARG A 219 -18.09 13.53 -2.09
N GLU A 220 -18.30 14.62 -2.80
CA GLU A 220 -19.60 14.98 -3.40
C GLU A 220 -20.15 13.81 -4.24
N LEU A 221 -19.34 13.27 -5.15
CA LEU A 221 -19.72 12.16 -6.02
C LEU A 221 -20.12 10.90 -5.25
N ILE A 222 -19.37 10.54 -4.21
CA ILE A 222 -19.64 9.37 -3.35
C ILE A 222 -20.94 9.58 -2.56
N LEU A 223 -21.15 10.79 -2.04
CA LEU A 223 -22.37 11.14 -1.31
C LEU A 223 -23.61 11.06 -2.19
N GLU A 224 -23.52 11.53 -3.44
CA GLU A 224 -24.60 11.40 -4.42
C GLU A 224 -24.93 9.92 -4.70
N ALA A 225 -23.90 9.08 -4.94
CA ALA A 225 -24.10 7.66 -5.21
C ALA A 225 -24.75 6.92 -4.02
N LEU A 226 -24.25 7.17 -2.80
CA LEU A 226 -24.82 6.60 -1.57
C LEU A 226 -26.28 7.03 -1.38
N ALA A 227 -26.58 8.32 -1.52
CA ALA A 227 -27.94 8.84 -1.40
C ALA A 227 -28.88 8.26 -2.46
N HIS A 228 -28.41 8.11 -3.71
CA HIS A 228 -29.17 7.48 -4.78
C HIS A 228 -29.55 6.04 -4.40
N HIS A 229 -28.58 5.21 -3.98
CA HIS A 229 -28.85 3.82 -3.62
C HIS A 229 -29.75 3.69 -2.38
N MET A 230 -29.59 4.56 -1.38
CA MET A 230 -30.50 4.62 -0.23
C MET A 230 -31.94 4.93 -0.67
N ASN A 231 -32.14 5.93 -1.51
CA ASN A 231 -33.46 6.34 -1.99
C ASN A 231 -34.12 5.28 -2.90
N ASN A 232 -33.32 4.40 -3.51
CA ASN A 232 -33.79 3.30 -4.35
C ASN A 232 -33.85 1.95 -3.61
N GLY A 233 -33.77 1.95 -2.28
CA GLY A 233 -33.99 0.76 -1.46
C GLY A 233 -32.88 -0.28 -1.51
N PHE A 234 -31.65 0.13 -1.81
CA PHE A 234 -30.48 -0.76 -1.76
C PHE A 234 -30.24 -1.29 -0.33
N ASP A 235 -29.98 -2.58 -0.19
CA ASP A 235 -29.75 -3.22 1.10
C ASP A 235 -28.30 -3.10 1.56
N PHE A 236 -28.03 -2.16 2.46
CA PHE A 236 -26.73 -1.98 3.12
C PHE A 236 -26.54 -2.84 4.38
N SER A 237 -27.58 -3.53 4.85
CA SER A 237 -27.55 -4.23 6.15
C SER A 237 -26.53 -5.38 6.21
N ARG A 238 -26.21 -5.94 5.03
CA ARG A 238 -25.28 -7.07 4.85
C ARG A 238 -23.79 -6.68 4.90
N LEU A 239 -23.47 -5.39 4.85
CA LEU A 239 -22.08 -4.92 4.86
C LEU A 239 -21.42 -5.20 6.20
N SER A 240 -20.18 -5.67 6.21
CA SER A 240 -19.43 -5.88 7.45
C SER A 240 -19.04 -4.53 8.06
N ALA A 241 -19.21 -4.41 9.38
CA ALA A 241 -18.89 -3.20 10.12
C ALA A 241 -18.11 -3.54 11.39
N ASP A 242 -17.34 -2.58 11.89
CA ASP A 242 -16.60 -2.72 13.14
C ASP A 242 -17.51 -2.61 14.38
N ASP A 243 -16.90 -2.73 15.56
CA ASP A 243 -17.58 -2.64 16.85
C ASP A 243 -18.28 -1.29 17.06
N GLN A 244 -17.73 -0.23 16.47
CA GLN A 244 -18.29 1.13 16.43
C GLN A 244 -19.23 1.38 15.25
N LYS A 245 -19.65 0.31 14.54
CA LYS A 245 -20.65 0.33 13.47
C LYS A 245 -20.19 0.97 12.15
N PHE A 246 -18.90 1.26 12.00
CA PHE A 246 -18.35 1.74 10.73
C PHE A 246 -18.18 0.58 9.76
N ILE A 247 -18.70 0.72 8.54
CA ILE A 247 -18.49 -0.24 7.45
C ILE A 247 -17.00 -0.34 7.18
N TYR A 248 -16.47 -1.56 7.04
CA TYR A 248 -15.03 -1.75 6.87
C TYR A 248 -14.50 -1.19 5.56
N ALA A 249 -15.15 -1.52 4.43
CA ALA A 249 -14.62 -1.20 3.11
C ALA A 249 -15.70 -0.65 2.17
N ILE A 250 -15.44 0.54 1.62
CA ILE A 250 -16.19 1.15 0.53
C ILE A 250 -15.22 1.39 -0.62
N ASN A 251 -15.51 0.79 -1.75
CA ASN A 251 -14.72 0.87 -2.96
C ASN A 251 -15.54 1.61 -4.02
N VAL A 252 -14.90 2.50 -4.78
CA VAL A 252 -15.59 3.33 -5.76
C VAL A 252 -14.84 3.29 -7.08
N PHE A 253 -15.51 2.81 -8.11
CA PHE A 253 -15.05 2.95 -9.49
C PHE A 253 -15.85 4.04 -10.19
N TYR A 254 -15.16 4.94 -10.88
CA TYR A 254 -15.80 5.89 -11.79
C TYR A 254 -15.38 5.65 -13.24
N ALA A 255 -16.30 5.87 -14.17
CA ALA A 255 -16.10 5.55 -15.59
C ALA A 255 -15.01 6.41 -16.26
N GLY A 256 -14.27 5.77 -17.15
CA GLY A 256 -13.27 6.38 -18.02
C GLY A 256 -11.86 6.36 -17.44
N THR A 257 -10.90 6.86 -18.23
CA THR A 257 -9.52 7.05 -17.75
C THR A 257 -9.41 8.38 -17.02
N ARG A 258 -8.66 8.42 -15.93
CA ARG A 258 -8.34 9.67 -15.21
C ARG A 258 -7.79 10.74 -16.15
N VAL A 259 -8.33 11.96 -16.06
CA VAL A 259 -7.93 13.12 -16.88
C VAL A 259 -7.20 14.23 -16.11
N ASN A 260 -7.29 14.22 -14.78
CA ASN A 260 -6.69 15.22 -13.91
C ASN A 260 -5.19 15.05 -13.71
N ASN A 261 -4.53 16.17 -13.45
CA ASN A 261 -3.19 16.26 -12.89
C ASN A 261 -3.14 15.65 -11.48
N TRP A 262 -1.92 15.39 -11.00
CA TRP A 262 -1.71 14.80 -9.67
C TRP A 262 -2.34 15.65 -8.56
N SER A 263 -3.03 14.98 -7.63
CA SER A 263 -3.69 15.61 -6.47
C SER A 263 -4.77 16.65 -6.83
N GLN A 264 -5.48 16.46 -7.95
CA GLN A 264 -6.59 17.31 -8.39
C GLN A 264 -7.82 16.48 -8.78
N GLY A 265 -9.02 17.08 -8.75
CA GLY A 265 -10.26 16.49 -9.22
C GLY A 265 -10.54 15.09 -8.64
N LEU A 266 -10.69 14.09 -9.52
CA LEU A 266 -10.93 12.69 -9.15
C LEU A 266 -9.65 11.82 -9.13
N TRP A 267 -8.47 12.42 -8.93
CA TRP A 267 -7.23 11.65 -8.81
C TRP A 267 -7.39 10.48 -7.83
N PRO A 268 -7.04 9.23 -8.21
CA PRO A 268 -7.27 8.06 -7.36
C PRO A 268 -6.62 8.16 -5.98
N HIS A 269 -7.38 7.84 -4.94
CA HIS A 269 -6.98 7.94 -3.54
C HIS A 269 -7.80 7.09 -2.58
N SER A 270 -7.29 6.97 -1.36
CA SER A 270 -7.94 6.33 -0.22
C SER A 270 -8.03 7.34 0.91
N PHE A 271 -9.24 7.56 1.42
CA PHE A 271 -9.51 8.59 2.42
C PHE A 271 -10.82 8.31 3.17
N HIS A 272 -11.42 9.36 3.74
CA HIS A 272 -12.69 9.26 4.43
C HIS A 272 -13.65 10.41 4.08
N LEU A 273 -14.95 10.17 4.27
CA LEU A 273 -15.99 11.18 4.19
C LEU A 273 -15.76 12.28 5.24
N GLN A 274 -16.29 13.48 5.00
CA GLN A 274 -16.17 14.57 5.96
C GLN A 274 -16.88 14.27 7.28
N ALA A 275 -18.00 13.58 7.20
CA ALA A 275 -18.72 13.04 8.34
C ALA A 275 -19.24 11.64 7.99
N PRO A 276 -19.31 10.71 8.96
CA PRO A 276 -19.88 9.39 8.73
C PRO A 276 -21.37 9.49 8.40
N ILE A 277 -21.86 8.61 7.51
CA ILE A 277 -23.28 8.57 7.12
C ILE A 277 -23.88 7.22 7.43
N GLN A 278 -25.02 7.22 8.12
CA GLN A 278 -25.75 6.00 8.40
C GLN A 278 -26.49 5.52 7.15
N LEU A 279 -26.09 4.38 6.61
CA LEU A 279 -26.72 3.75 5.43
C LEU A 279 -27.81 2.74 5.82
N ALA A 280 -27.67 2.13 6.99
CA ALA A 280 -28.63 1.22 7.60
C ALA A 280 -28.45 1.22 9.14
N PRO A 281 -29.38 0.65 9.93
CA PRO A 281 -29.20 0.50 11.37
C PRO A 281 -27.85 -0.17 11.70
N GLY A 282 -26.97 0.56 12.41
CA GLY A 282 -25.63 0.08 12.76
C GLY A 282 -24.65 -0.06 11.60
N LYS A 283 -24.82 0.69 10.50
CA LYS A 283 -23.89 0.73 9.35
C LYS A 283 -23.58 2.18 8.96
N PHE A 284 -22.37 2.64 9.29
CA PHE A 284 -21.89 3.98 8.96
C PHE A 284 -20.81 3.92 7.86
N ALA A 285 -21.06 4.59 6.74
CA ALA A 285 -20.05 4.83 5.73
C ALA A 285 -19.07 5.91 6.18
N ASN A 286 -17.77 5.69 6.00
CA ASN A 286 -16.75 6.68 6.31
C ASN A 286 -15.52 6.53 5.41
N ASP A 287 -14.75 5.47 5.60
CA ASP A 287 -13.54 5.20 4.83
C ASP A 287 -13.91 4.74 3.42
N TYR A 288 -13.17 5.20 2.42
CA TYR A 288 -13.33 4.78 1.03
C TYR A 288 -12.01 4.76 0.27
N GLN A 289 -11.95 3.97 -0.79
CA GLN A 289 -11.01 4.17 -1.89
C GLN A 289 -11.76 4.44 -3.19
N ILE A 290 -11.23 5.34 -4.01
CA ILE A 290 -11.79 5.73 -5.30
C ILE A 290 -10.72 5.68 -6.38
N THR A 291 -11.04 5.03 -7.50
CA THR A 291 -10.14 4.87 -8.64
C THR A 291 -10.91 4.96 -9.96
N ASP A 292 -10.25 5.45 -11.01
CA ASP A 292 -10.79 5.43 -12.36
C ASP A 292 -10.92 3.99 -12.89
N MET A 293 -11.90 3.75 -13.75
CA MET A 293 -12.11 2.48 -14.42
C MET A 293 -12.25 2.71 -15.92
N SER A 294 -11.16 2.41 -16.63
CA SER A 294 -11.09 2.46 -18.09
C SER A 294 -11.62 1.16 -18.70
N SER A 295 -10.78 0.44 -19.43
CA SER A 295 -11.12 -0.81 -20.11
C SER A 295 -10.55 -2.06 -19.41
N GLU A 296 -9.85 -1.91 -18.29
CA GLU A 296 -9.32 -3.03 -17.52
C GLU A 296 -9.40 -2.80 -16.00
N LEU A 297 -9.39 -3.90 -15.25
CA LEU A 297 -9.31 -3.94 -13.79
C LEU A 297 -8.05 -4.67 -13.37
N THR A 298 -7.41 -4.21 -12.29
CA THR A 298 -6.19 -4.80 -11.74
C THR A 298 -6.30 -4.97 -10.23
N LEU A 299 -5.83 -6.10 -9.69
CA LEU A 299 -5.91 -6.42 -8.27
C LEU A 299 -5.11 -5.48 -7.37
N GLY A 300 -3.90 -5.09 -7.77
CA GLY A 300 -2.87 -4.47 -6.92
C GLY A 300 -3.38 -3.36 -5.99
N THR A 301 -3.82 -2.23 -6.57
CA THR A 301 -4.31 -1.08 -5.79
C THR A 301 -5.57 -1.45 -4.98
N PHE A 302 -6.52 -2.15 -5.58
CA PHE A 302 -7.76 -2.53 -4.88
C PHE A 302 -7.45 -3.39 -3.64
N CYS A 303 -6.61 -4.42 -3.78
CA CYS A 303 -6.21 -5.29 -2.69
C CYS A 303 -5.39 -4.55 -1.63
N HIS A 304 -4.49 -3.64 -2.01
CA HIS A 304 -3.69 -2.83 -1.08
C HIS A 304 -4.60 -1.98 -0.17
N GLU A 305 -5.51 -1.20 -0.76
CA GLU A 305 -6.43 -0.35 0.02
C GLU A 305 -7.38 -1.16 0.90
N ASN A 306 -7.82 -2.32 0.42
CA ASN A 306 -8.63 -3.20 1.24
C ASN A 306 -7.82 -3.84 2.37
N GLY A 307 -6.52 -4.10 2.19
CA GLY A 307 -5.62 -4.52 3.27
C GLY A 307 -5.65 -3.56 4.45
N HIS A 308 -5.64 -2.24 4.20
CA HIS A 308 -5.88 -1.24 5.24
C HIS A 308 -7.27 -1.36 5.85
N MET A 309 -8.30 -1.25 5.01
CA MET A 309 -9.69 -1.13 5.43
C MET A 309 -10.23 -2.33 6.22
N ILE A 310 -9.89 -3.56 5.80
CA ILE A 310 -10.39 -4.79 6.43
C ILE A 310 -9.40 -5.45 7.40
N CYS A 311 -8.09 -5.25 7.24
CA CYS A 311 -7.07 -5.89 8.09
C CYS A 311 -6.34 -4.94 9.04
N ASP A 312 -6.57 -3.63 8.97
CA ASP A 312 -5.81 -2.61 9.71
C ASP A 312 -4.30 -2.70 9.45
N PHE A 313 -3.92 -3.21 8.27
CA PHE A 313 -2.53 -3.29 7.89
C PHE A 313 -1.95 -1.88 7.72
N PRO A 314 -0.74 -1.61 8.23
CA PRO A 314 -0.03 -0.38 7.95
C PRO A 314 0.61 -0.46 6.57
N ASP A 315 0.99 0.71 6.06
CA ASP A 315 2.01 0.78 5.03
C ASP A 315 3.37 0.35 5.59
N LEU A 316 4.05 -0.50 4.83
CA LEU A 316 5.41 -0.97 5.12
C LEU A 316 6.46 -0.31 4.20
N TYR A 317 6.06 0.70 3.42
CA TYR A 317 6.95 1.61 2.73
C TYR A 317 7.19 2.88 3.55
N ASP A 318 8.22 3.65 3.18
CA ASP A 318 8.49 4.94 3.77
C ASP A 318 7.70 6.06 3.06
N TYR A 319 6.89 6.81 3.81
CA TYR A 319 6.14 7.94 3.27
C TYR A 319 7.01 9.10 2.80
N GLY A 320 8.22 9.29 3.34
CA GLY A 320 9.16 10.31 2.86
C GLY A 320 9.97 9.86 1.63
N ASN A 321 9.87 8.57 1.28
CA ASN A 321 10.51 7.94 0.11
C ASN A 321 12.06 7.97 0.18
N GLU A 322 12.61 7.94 1.39
CA GLU A 322 14.04 7.76 1.70
C GLU A 322 14.46 6.32 1.50
N SER A 323 13.57 5.39 1.84
CA SER A 323 13.78 3.95 1.67
C SER A 323 12.67 3.29 0.83
N ARG A 324 12.90 2.03 0.47
CA ARG A 324 11.90 1.16 -0.17
C ARG A 324 11.10 0.33 0.84
N GLY A 325 11.26 0.58 2.14
CA GLY A 325 10.63 -0.19 3.20
C GLY A 325 10.92 -1.68 3.06
N VAL A 326 9.89 -2.51 2.93
CA VAL A 326 10.04 -3.96 2.66
C VAL A 326 10.01 -4.33 1.17
N GLY A 327 10.06 -3.35 0.27
CA GLY A 327 10.12 -3.53 -1.17
C GLY A 327 8.99 -4.37 -1.75
N SER A 328 9.34 -5.20 -2.73
CA SER A 328 8.46 -6.08 -3.48
C SER A 328 7.95 -7.28 -2.68
N TYR A 329 8.42 -7.47 -1.45
CA TYR A 329 8.12 -8.66 -0.66
C TYR A 329 6.79 -8.58 0.10
N CYS A 330 6.07 -7.45 0.03
CA CYS A 330 4.78 -7.23 0.67
C CYS A 330 3.82 -6.39 -0.19
N LEU A 331 2.55 -6.80 -0.27
CA LEU A 331 1.47 -5.99 -0.86
C LEU A 331 1.40 -4.58 -0.26
N MET A 332 1.59 -4.45 1.05
CA MET A 332 1.53 -3.16 1.77
C MET A 332 2.78 -2.30 1.54
N CYS A 333 3.53 -2.58 0.48
CA CYS A 333 4.74 -1.89 0.05
C CYS A 333 4.76 -1.83 -1.48
N ALA A 334 5.80 -2.35 -2.14
CA ALA A 334 5.92 -2.34 -3.60
C ALA A 334 5.42 -3.64 -4.26
N GLY A 335 4.83 -4.58 -3.50
CA GLY A 335 4.40 -5.89 -4.02
C GLY A 335 3.40 -5.86 -5.17
N ALA A 336 2.59 -4.79 -5.28
CA ALA A 336 1.68 -4.57 -6.39
C ALA A 336 2.32 -3.85 -7.61
N ASN A 337 3.54 -3.29 -7.45
CA ASN A 337 4.26 -2.62 -8.54
C ASN A 337 4.97 -3.60 -9.47
N VAL A 338 5.30 -4.81 -8.99
CA VAL A 338 5.95 -5.84 -9.80
C VAL A 338 4.98 -6.43 -10.83
N ASP A 339 3.78 -6.81 -10.37
CA ASP A 339 2.69 -7.24 -11.23
C ASP A 339 1.34 -6.76 -10.63
N PRO A 340 0.69 -5.73 -11.21
CA PRO A 340 -0.57 -5.22 -10.70
C PRO A 340 -1.74 -6.21 -10.87
N LYS A 341 -1.60 -7.24 -11.71
CA LYS A 341 -2.60 -8.29 -11.97
C LYS A 341 -2.37 -9.55 -11.14
N ASN A 342 -1.19 -9.70 -10.54
CA ASN A 342 -0.86 -10.72 -9.55
C ASN A 342 0.04 -10.14 -8.44
N PRO A 343 -0.51 -9.27 -7.57
CA PRO A 343 0.28 -8.68 -6.51
C PRO A 343 0.80 -9.75 -5.55
N THR A 344 2.01 -9.53 -5.03
CA THR A 344 2.65 -10.44 -4.08
C THR A 344 1.86 -10.54 -2.79
N GLN A 345 2.14 -11.58 -1.99
CA GLN A 345 1.52 -11.73 -0.68
C GLN A 345 1.91 -10.58 0.27
N VAL A 346 1.17 -10.43 1.38
CA VAL A 346 1.69 -9.72 2.55
C VAL A 346 2.70 -10.60 3.31
N GLY A 347 3.67 -10.00 3.98
CA GLY A 347 4.69 -10.73 4.75
C GLY A 347 4.15 -11.43 5.99
N ALA A 348 4.92 -12.38 6.53
CA ALA A 348 4.58 -13.20 7.70
C ALA A 348 4.09 -12.38 8.90
N TYR A 349 4.67 -11.20 9.14
CA TYR A 349 4.23 -10.27 10.18
C TYR A 349 2.74 -9.95 10.08
N LEU A 350 2.29 -9.45 8.93
CA LEU A 350 0.90 -9.03 8.73
C LEU A 350 -0.05 -10.22 8.69
N LYS A 351 0.37 -11.36 8.13
CA LYS A 351 -0.39 -12.61 8.18
C LYS A 351 -0.60 -13.07 9.63
N HIS A 352 0.44 -13.02 10.46
CA HIS A 352 0.36 -13.38 11.87
C HIS A 352 -0.55 -12.40 12.64
N ALA A 353 -0.35 -11.10 12.45
CA ALA A 353 -1.16 -10.05 13.08
C ALA A 353 -2.66 -10.15 12.74
N ALA A 354 -3.00 -10.53 11.51
CA ALA A 354 -4.40 -10.76 11.09
C ALA A 354 -5.04 -12.02 11.67
N GLY A 355 -4.27 -12.89 12.34
CA GLY A 355 -4.73 -14.20 12.82
C GLY A 355 -4.67 -15.32 11.77
N TRP A 356 -3.93 -15.11 10.67
CA TRP A 356 -3.89 -16.06 9.56
C TRP A 356 -2.91 -17.22 9.74
N SER A 357 -2.07 -17.21 10.78
CA SER A 357 -1.14 -18.32 11.07
C SER A 357 -1.86 -19.65 11.31
N SER A 358 -1.61 -20.65 10.49
CA SER A 358 -2.08 -22.03 10.73
C SER A 358 -1.19 -22.74 11.75
N LYS A 359 0.10 -22.40 11.79
CA LYS A 359 1.08 -22.90 12.77
C LYS A 359 2.15 -21.85 13.04
N VAL A 360 2.59 -21.76 14.29
CA VAL A 360 3.73 -20.94 14.70
C VAL A 360 4.67 -21.80 15.52
N THR A 361 5.89 -21.98 15.04
CA THR A 361 6.92 -22.80 15.67
C THR A 361 7.88 -21.88 16.43
N PRO A 362 7.94 -21.96 17.77
CA PRO A 362 8.97 -21.27 18.54
C PRO A 362 10.36 -21.73 18.12
N LEU A 363 11.26 -20.78 17.85
CA LEU A 363 12.65 -21.09 17.49
C LEU A 363 13.45 -21.27 18.78
N ALA A 364 13.68 -22.53 19.17
CA ALA A 364 14.42 -22.89 20.38
C ALA A 364 15.82 -23.39 20.03
N ALA A 365 16.80 -23.10 20.89
CA ALA A 365 18.19 -23.49 20.71
C ALA A 365 18.34 -25.03 20.54
N GLY A 366 19.14 -25.44 19.56
CA GLY A 366 19.35 -26.84 19.20
C GLY A 366 18.20 -27.46 18.40
N GLY A 367 17.18 -26.68 18.06
CA GLY A 367 16.02 -27.12 17.29
C GLY A 367 16.27 -27.14 15.78
N SER A 368 15.31 -27.72 15.05
CA SER A 368 15.20 -27.60 13.60
C SER A 368 13.79 -27.17 13.24
N CYS A 369 13.65 -26.36 12.21
CA CYS A 369 12.35 -25.91 11.71
C CYS A 369 12.19 -26.28 10.24
N GLN A 370 10.94 -26.50 9.84
CA GLN A 370 10.54 -26.75 8.47
C GLN A 370 9.38 -25.83 8.13
N LEU A 371 9.52 -25.03 7.07
CA LEU A 371 8.52 -24.06 6.64
C LEU A 371 8.14 -24.31 5.17
N PRO A 372 6.88 -24.71 4.90
CA PRO A 372 6.36 -24.78 3.53
C PRO A 372 6.11 -23.39 2.94
N ALA A 373 6.34 -23.23 1.64
CA ALA A 373 5.92 -22.05 0.89
C ALA A 373 4.40 -22.08 0.65
N GLY A 374 3.79 -20.90 0.47
CA GLY A 374 2.36 -20.79 0.20
C GLY A 374 1.44 -21.19 1.37
N LYS A 375 2.00 -21.39 2.56
CA LYS A 375 1.26 -21.69 3.79
C LYS A 375 1.61 -20.68 4.88
N ASN A 376 0.64 -20.43 5.75
CA ASN A 376 0.82 -19.51 6.87
C ASN A 376 1.41 -20.22 8.10
N GLU A 377 2.50 -20.97 7.87
CA GLU A 377 3.32 -21.60 8.89
C GLU A 377 4.61 -20.80 9.09
N PHE A 378 4.88 -20.40 10.33
CA PHE A 378 5.97 -19.47 10.61
C PHE A 378 6.92 -19.97 11.69
N GLY A 379 8.20 -19.63 11.57
CA GLY A 379 9.17 -19.68 12.67
C GLY A 379 9.11 -18.38 13.46
N LEU A 380 9.22 -18.41 14.79
CA LEU A 380 9.11 -17.21 15.60
C LEU A 380 10.06 -17.21 16.80
N PHE A 381 10.87 -16.16 16.91
CA PHE A 381 11.76 -15.91 18.04
C PHE A 381 11.44 -14.56 18.67
N ARG A 382 11.00 -14.54 19.92
CA ARG A 382 10.53 -13.31 20.58
C ARG A 382 11.52 -12.80 21.61
N ARG A 383 11.74 -11.48 21.61
CA ARG A 383 12.34 -10.76 22.74
C ARG A 383 11.29 -10.46 23.80
N ASN A 384 10.18 -9.89 23.35
CA ASN A 384 9.08 -9.42 24.16
C ASN A 384 7.80 -9.35 23.30
N ARG A 385 6.80 -8.60 23.78
CA ARG A 385 5.49 -8.51 23.12
C ARG A 385 5.54 -7.84 21.75
N THR A 386 6.39 -6.82 21.56
CA THR A 386 6.45 -6.04 20.31
C THR A 386 7.64 -6.42 19.44
N GLN A 387 8.77 -6.82 20.05
CA GLN A 387 10.02 -7.14 19.35
C GLN A 387 10.22 -8.65 19.16
N TYR A 388 10.35 -9.06 17.90
CA TYR A 388 10.56 -10.47 17.52
C TYR A 388 11.09 -10.63 16.08
N PHE A 389 11.63 -11.81 15.79
CA PHE A 389 11.89 -12.27 14.43
C PHE A 389 10.83 -13.28 14.01
N ILE A 390 10.17 -13.06 12.87
CA ILE A 390 9.24 -14.03 12.27
C ILE A 390 9.76 -14.47 10.90
N LEU A 391 9.71 -15.77 10.62
CA LEU A 391 10.33 -16.39 9.46
C LEU A 391 9.26 -17.10 8.61
N GLU A 392 9.35 -16.97 7.29
CA GLU A 392 8.52 -17.71 6.32
C GLU A 392 9.34 -18.15 5.10
N ASN A 393 8.90 -19.22 4.43
CA ASN A 393 9.45 -19.62 3.14
C ASN A 393 8.69 -18.91 2.01
N ARG A 394 9.42 -18.29 1.08
CA ARG A 394 8.87 -17.62 -0.12
C ARG A 394 9.44 -18.29 -1.37
N GLU A 395 8.55 -18.77 -2.23
CA GLU A 395 8.89 -19.40 -3.50
C GLU A 395 8.29 -18.57 -4.65
N ARG A 396 8.90 -18.62 -5.83
CA ARG A 396 8.40 -17.98 -7.06
C ARG A 396 7.21 -18.74 -7.64
N SER A 397 6.13 -18.82 -6.87
CA SER A 397 4.90 -19.55 -7.22
C SER A 397 3.65 -18.82 -6.70
N GLY A 398 2.50 -19.08 -7.32
CA GLY A 398 1.23 -18.46 -6.95
C GLY A 398 1.27 -16.92 -6.96
N ARG A 399 0.98 -16.30 -5.81
CA ARG A 399 1.03 -14.84 -5.62
C ARG A 399 2.43 -14.27 -5.70
N ASP A 400 3.44 -15.07 -5.39
CA ASP A 400 4.84 -14.66 -5.35
C ASP A 400 5.60 -15.00 -6.64
N ALA A 401 4.88 -15.34 -7.72
CA ALA A 401 5.46 -15.70 -9.02
C ALA A 401 6.38 -14.61 -9.62
N SER A 402 6.27 -13.37 -9.16
CA SER A 402 7.09 -12.25 -9.64
C SER A 402 8.14 -11.79 -8.61
N LEU A 403 8.33 -12.49 -7.48
CA LEU A 403 9.31 -12.05 -6.48
C LEU A 403 10.75 -11.99 -7.03
N PRO A 404 11.50 -10.94 -6.67
CA PRO A 404 12.90 -10.78 -7.09
C PRO A 404 13.82 -11.85 -6.47
N SER A 405 13.60 -12.23 -5.21
CA SER A 405 14.30 -13.33 -4.53
C SER A 405 13.36 -14.40 -3.97
N VAL A 406 13.91 -15.60 -3.74
CA VAL A 406 13.22 -16.77 -3.19
C VAL A 406 14.09 -17.40 -2.11
N GLY A 407 13.46 -17.94 -1.07
CA GLY A 407 14.19 -18.49 0.07
C GLY A 407 13.48 -18.24 1.39
N LEU A 408 14.26 -18.30 2.46
CA LEU A 408 13.81 -18.00 3.81
C LEU A 408 13.80 -16.47 4.01
N ALA A 409 12.61 -15.90 4.12
CA ALA A 409 12.45 -14.51 4.53
C ALA A 409 12.52 -14.42 6.05
N ILE A 410 13.39 -13.53 6.55
CA ILE A 410 13.54 -13.24 7.97
C ILE A 410 13.08 -11.81 8.21
N TRP A 411 11.96 -11.66 8.91
CA TRP A 411 11.38 -10.36 9.24
C TRP A 411 11.76 -9.97 10.65
N LYS A 412 12.36 -8.79 10.83
CA LYS A 412 12.59 -8.18 12.14
C LYS A 412 11.47 -7.19 12.43
N VAL A 413 10.71 -7.46 13.49
CA VAL A 413 9.51 -6.70 13.84
C VAL A 413 9.72 -5.99 15.17
N ASP A 414 9.30 -4.73 15.22
CA ASP A 414 8.93 -4.04 16.45
C ASP A 414 7.59 -3.33 16.25
N GLU A 415 6.50 -3.85 16.80
CA GLU A 415 5.16 -3.26 16.64
C GLU A 415 5.04 -1.83 17.24
N ALA A 416 6.04 -1.38 18.01
CA ALA A 416 6.17 -0.01 18.49
C ALA A 416 7.05 0.89 17.59
N GLY A 417 7.56 0.37 16.46
CA GLY A 417 8.33 1.13 15.47
C GLY A 417 7.48 1.97 14.53
N ASN A 418 8.09 2.47 13.45
CA ASN A 418 7.43 3.20 12.36
C ASN A 418 8.20 2.96 11.06
N ASN A 419 7.52 2.68 9.95
CA ASN A 419 8.20 2.40 8.68
C ASN A 419 8.73 3.62 7.93
N SER A 420 8.54 4.82 8.48
CA SER A 420 9.24 6.04 8.08
C SER A 420 10.43 6.38 8.98
N ASN A 421 10.95 5.40 9.73
CA ASN A 421 12.16 5.54 10.56
C ASN A 421 13.27 4.62 10.03
N GLU A 422 13.85 4.99 8.89
CA GLU A 422 14.87 4.28 8.12
C GLU A 422 16.27 4.27 8.74
N ALA A 423 16.50 5.04 9.79
CA ALA A 423 17.80 5.17 10.44
C ALA A 423 18.32 3.86 11.07
N MET A 424 17.45 2.87 11.30
CA MET A 424 17.80 1.57 11.91
C MET A 424 18.53 1.69 13.27
N THR A 425 18.16 2.69 14.07
CA THR A 425 18.75 2.96 15.38
C THR A 425 17.80 2.58 16.52
N PRO A 426 18.28 2.43 17.77
CA PRO A 426 17.40 2.14 18.91
C PRO A 426 16.27 3.17 19.11
N ALA A 427 16.51 4.42 18.73
CA ALA A 427 15.58 5.53 18.89
C ALA A 427 14.68 5.77 17.67
N SER A 428 15.03 5.20 16.51
CA SER A 428 14.36 5.41 15.23
C SER A 428 14.60 4.21 14.32
N HIS A 429 13.63 3.30 14.28
CA HIS A 429 13.65 2.06 13.49
C HIS A 429 12.27 1.67 12.95
N TYR A 430 12.30 0.80 11.93
CA TYR A 430 11.14 0.21 11.28
C TYR A 430 10.21 -0.53 12.24
N GLU A 431 8.92 -0.50 11.91
CA GLU A 431 7.96 -1.42 12.50
C GLU A 431 8.20 -2.86 12.00
N CYS A 432 8.50 -3.00 10.71
CA CYS A 432 8.86 -4.26 10.09
C CYS A 432 9.97 -4.02 9.04
N SER A 433 11.07 -4.77 9.13
CA SER A 433 12.15 -4.77 8.14
C SER A 433 12.42 -6.20 7.66
N LEU A 434 12.73 -6.33 6.37
CA LEU A 434 13.25 -7.57 5.79
C LEU A 434 14.77 -7.59 5.99
N ILE A 435 15.27 -8.62 6.65
CA ILE A 435 16.70 -8.82 6.79
C ILE A 435 17.26 -9.37 5.47
N GLN A 436 17.92 -8.51 4.69
CA GLN A 436 18.51 -8.86 3.38
C GLN A 436 19.76 -9.73 3.55
N ALA A 437 19.75 -10.95 3.00
CA ALA A 437 20.78 -11.96 3.22
C ALA A 437 22.18 -11.56 2.72
N ASP A 438 22.25 -10.70 1.72
CA ASP A 438 23.50 -10.19 1.15
C ASP A 438 24.17 -9.07 1.98
N GLY A 439 23.43 -8.46 2.92
CA GLY A 439 23.88 -7.35 3.75
C GLY A 439 24.04 -6.02 3.03
N SER A 440 23.48 -5.87 1.82
CA SER A 440 23.57 -4.64 1.03
C SER A 440 22.74 -3.50 1.59
N ALA A 441 21.63 -3.80 2.28
CA ALA A 441 20.66 -2.82 2.79
C ALA A 441 20.08 -1.91 1.68
N ASP A 442 19.90 -2.47 0.47
CA ASP A 442 19.42 -1.75 -0.70
C ASP A 442 18.00 -1.23 -0.51
N LEU A 443 17.16 -1.96 0.23
CA LEU A 443 15.83 -1.51 0.61
C LEU A 443 15.88 -0.27 1.50
N GLU A 444 16.66 -0.30 2.60
CA GLU A 444 16.77 0.81 3.54
C GLU A 444 17.48 2.03 2.93
N MET A 445 18.41 1.81 2.00
CA MET A 445 19.11 2.88 1.27
C MET A 445 18.35 3.39 0.03
N GLY A 446 17.15 2.87 -0.24
CA GLY A 446 16.31 3.34 -1.34
C GLY A 446 16.84 2.96 -2.74
N VAL A 447 17.77 2.01 -2.84
CA VAL A 447 18.51 1.63 -4.06
C VAL A 447 17.61 0.91 -5.06
N ASN A 448 16.93 -0.15 -4.63
CA ASN A 448 16.05 -0.97 -5.46
C ASN A 448 14.87 -1.52 -4.62
N ASP A 449 13.81 -2.01 -5.27
CA ASP A 449 12.62 -2.54 -4.58
C ASP A 449 12.75 -4.06 -4.24
N GLY A 450 13.97 -4.59 -4.24
CA GLY A 450 14.36 -5.98 -4.00
C GLY A 450 15.16 -6.58 -5.16
N ASP A 451 16.07 -7.48 -4.84
CA ASP A 451 16.95 -8.17 -5.79
C ASP A 451 17.22 -9.64 -5.38
N PRO A 452 17.87 -10.47 -6.24
CA PRO A 452 18.06 -11.89 -5.97
C PRO A 452 18.81 -12.23 -4.67
N GLY A 453 19.57 -11.31 -4.08
CA GLY A 453 20.37 -11.49 -2.87
C GLY A 453 19.61 -11.35 -1.55
N ASP A 454 18.36 -10.90 -1.55
CA ASP A 454 17.68 -10.50 -0.31
C ASP A 454 17.24 -11.67 0.58
N LEU A 455 16.75 -12.79 0.02
CA LEU A 455 16.24 -13.92 0.82
C LEU A 455 17.33 -14.98 1.04
N TYR A 456 17.32 -15.61 2.22
CA TYR A 456 18.33 -16.59 2.58
C TYR A 456 18.13 -17.92 1.82
N GLY A 457 19.16 -18.34 1.10
CA GLY A 457 19.22 -19.61 0.38
C GLY A 457 20.13 -20.66 1.03
N GLU A 458 20.52 -21.66 0.25
CA GLU A 458 21.33 -22.79 0.71
C GLU A 458 22.63 -22.33 1.39
N GLY A 459 22.88 -22.86 2.59
CA GLY A 459 24.10 -22.55 3.34
C GLY A 459 24.15 -21.16 3.97
N GLY A 460 23.10 -20.34 3.79
CA GLY A 460 22.97 -19.05 4.46
C GLY A 460 23.03 -19.17 5.98
N VAL A 461 23.60 -18.16 6.64
CA VAL A 461 23.70 -18.07 8.10
C VAL A 461 23.26 -16.69 8.55
N PHE A 462 22.41 -16.63 9.57
CA PHE A 462 21.99 -15.41 10.24
C PHE A 462 22.25 -15.54 11.73
N SER A 463 23.15 -14.73 12.29
CA SER A 463 23.51 -14.77 13.71
C SER A 463 23.91 -13.38 14.21
N SER A 464 24.26 -13.26 15.50
CA SER A 464 24.77 -12.01 16.06
C SER A 464 26.13 -11.59 15.50
N THR A 465 26.83 -12.48 14.78
CA THR A 465 28.18 -12.26 14.22
C THR A 465 28.21 -12.12 12.70
N THR A 466 27.08 -12.31 12.01
CA THR A 466 26.98 -12.15 10.54
C THR A 466 26.73 -10.70 10.13
N ARG A 467 26.75 -10.42 8.82
CA ARG A 467 26.26 -9.17 8.23
C ARG A 467 25.22 -9.53 7.16
N PRO A 468 23.94 -9.19 7.35
CA PRO A 468 23.36 -8.53 8.54
C PRO A 468 23.39 -9.42 9.79
N ASN A 469 23.30 -8.83 10.97
CA ASN A 469 23.32 -9.55 12.25
C ASN A 469 21.91 -9.68 12.87
N SER A 470 21.76 -10.62 13.80
CA SER A 470 20.52 -10.89 14.52
C SER A 470 20.34 -10.02 15.77
N ASN A 471 21.10 -8.95 15.98
CA ASN A 471 20.96 -8.12 17.17
C ASN A 471 19.60 -7.41 17.20
N TRP A 472 19.10 -7.13 18.39
CA TRP A 472 17.93 -6.29 18.60
C TRP A 472 18.19 -4.84 18.21
N TRP A 473 17.14 -4.01 18.14
CA TRP A 473 17.27 -2.60 17.77
C TRP A 473 18.15 -1.80 18.74
N ASP A 474 18.25 -2.19 20.00
CA ASP A 474 19.16 -1.59 20.99
C ASP A 474 20.61 -2.07 20.89
N GLY A 475 20.95 -2.87 19.87
CA GLY A 475 22.28 -3.40 19.64
C GLY A 475 22.63 -4.63 20.48
N THR A 476 21.78 -5.03 21.42
CA THR A 476 22.00 -6.25 22.21
C THR A 476 21.88 -7.50 21.33
N ALA A 477 22.75 -8.49 21.56
CA ALA A 477 22.66 -9.76 20.85
C ALA A 477 21.33 -10.44 21.17
N SER A 478 20.69 -11.03 20.14
CA SER A 478 19.47 -11.81 20.34
C SER A 478 19.72 -13.26 20.71
N ASP A 479 20.96 -13.72 20.54
CA ASP A 479 21.39 -15.12 20.61
C ASP A 479 20.67 -16.05 19.60
N LEU A 480 19.88 -15.50 18.68
CA LEU A 480 19.30 -16.24 17.57
C LEU A 480 20.40 -16.54 16.54
N THR A 481 20.58 -17.82 16.24
CA THR A 481 21.37 -18.29 15.09
C THR A 481 20.47 -19.12 14.20
N ILE A 482 20.43 -18.83 12.91
CA ILE A 482 19.81 -19.64 11.87
C ILE A 482 20.93 -20.11 10.96
N ARG A 483 21.00 -21.41 10.70
CA ARG A 483 22.04 -22.03 9.86
C ARG A 483 21.54 -23.29 9.20
N SER A 484 22.38 -23.88 8.36
CA SER A 484 22.06 -25.12 7.63
C SER A 484 20.74 -24.98 6.85
N ILE A 485 20.52 -23.78 6.30
CA ILE A 485 19.35 -23.48 5.48
C ILE A 485 19.46 -24.34 4.21
N SER A 486 18.40 -25.09 3.90
CA SER A 486 18.33 -25.89 2.68
C SER A 486 18.21 -25.02 1.43
N ALA A 487 18.39 -25.61 0.25
CA ALA A 487 18.07 -24.95 -1.01
C ALA A 487 16.61 -24.43 -1.03
N PRO A 488 16.35 -23.25 -1.64
CA PRO A 488 14.99 -22.75 -1.84
C PRO A 488 14.13 -23.75 -2.62
N GLY A 489 12.87 -23.89 -2.21
CA GLY A 489 11.91 -24.78 -2.84
C GLY A 489 10.57 -24.80 -2.09
N PRO A 490 9.69 -25.77 -2.37
CA PRO A 490 8.37 -25.86 -1.74
C PRO A 490 8.41 -25.92 -0.21
N THR A 491 9.53 -26.40 0.33
CA THR A 491 9.77 -26.46 1.77
C THR A 491 11.23 -26.11 2.06
N ILE A 492 11.46 -25.22 3.03
CA ILE A 492 12.80 -24.93 3.55
C ILE A 492 12.94 -25.54 4.94
N THR A 493 14.12 -26.10 5.20
CA THR A 493 14.54 -26.54 6.54
C THR A 493 15.75 -25.75 7.00
N PHE A 494 15.86 -25.52 8.31
CA PHE A 494 17.02 -24.89 8.93
C PHE A 494 17.19 -25.33 10.40
N SER A 495 18.39 -25.12 10.95
CA SER A 495 18.71 -25.34 12.37
C SER A 495 18.73 -24.02 13.14
N VAL A 496 18.36 -24.08 14.42
CA VAL A 496 18.35 -22.97 15.38
C VAL A 496 19.42 -23.16 16.45
#